data_AF-A7F103-F1
#
_entry.id   AF-A7F103-F1
#
_cell.length_a   1.000
_cell.length_b   1.000
_cell.length_c   1.000
_cell.angle_alpha   90.00
_cell.angle_beta   90.00
_cell.angle_gamma   90.00
#
_symmetry.space_group_name_H-M   'P 1'
#
loop_
_entity.id
_entity.type
_entity.pdbx_description
1 polymer ?
#
loop_
_entity_poly.entity_id
_entity_poly.type
_entity_poly.pdbx_seq_one_letter_code
_entity_poly.pdbx_strand_id
1 'polypeptide(L)'
;MTPEVPYTYTPKPPPKPYTQSSNELPISIPKSKQEHPIDTLIENAGKTFEELLQKESHDVDAAAAEYRKRRGRHPPPGFDAWFKFAQEHDAVMVEDFFDQIYHDLGPYWGVTPAKMRTQARDAGMVISIRNGNATAESDWFWTQIWLQLIRTIQEDLPDMDIPLNAMDEPRMVAPWEVINENMEIERATRKLTDVNEVSEDYGSLPAPRHAGDGEEDPPKREWEVSEELFPLFGGSKLPTNNEILLPAPMYWAKEERFSGGDNHGAPWHQKLNKVIWRGVATGGRNKEDNWKGFQRHRFVSMTNHTSVSRAESWEAIPPNFALPTSIYNIGAQQENRLGEWVNEWSDTGFIELMCDEEREDKTCPYTDPYFSIREGQKMSQQFNNKYIPDIDGNSFSGRYRGFLLSSSLPIKATIFREWHDSRLIPWKHFVPMDNRYMDFYGIMQYFLGYEGENFRLENHDREAEKIALDGQEWANKVLRREDMQIYVLRLLLEYARVSNDNRANLGWVKDLL
;
A
#
# COMPACT_ATOMS: atom_id res chain seq x y z
N MET A 1 -15.36 -51.91 23.48
CA MET A 1 -14.83 -51.08 24.58
C MET A 1 -13.66 -50.28 24.03
N THR A 2 -13.95 -49.08 23.54
CA THR A 2 -12.96 -48.06 23.18
C THR A 2 -12.91 -47.07 24.36
N PRO A 3 -11.72 -46.68 24.85
CA PRO A 3 -11.64 -45.76 25.98
C PRO A 3 -11.97 -44.34 25.52
N GLU A 4 -12.90 -43.68 26.23
CA GLU A 4 -13.11 -42.24 26.13
C GLU A 4 -11.88 -41.51 26.68
N VAL A 5 -11.27 -40.66 25.86
CA VAL A 5 -10.25 -39.71 26.29
C VAL A 5 -11.00 -38.42 26.69
N PRO A 6 -10.93 -37.97 27.95
CA PRO A 6 -11.58 -36.74 28.35
C PRO A 6 -10.79 -35.54 27.83
N TYR A 7 -11.32 -34.84 26.83
CA TYR A 7 -10.83 -33.53 26.42
C TYR A 7 -11.28 -32.47 27.44
N THR A 8 -10.47 -32.22 28.46
CA THR A 8 -10.58 -30.99 29.25
C THR A 8 -9.83 -29.88 28.51
N TYR A 9 -10.47 -29.31 27.48
CA TYR A 9 -10.03 -28.04 26.90
C TYR A 9 -10.54 -26.91 27.79
N THR A 10 -9.65 -26.35 28.61
CA THR A 10 -9.89 -25.04 29.24
C THR A 10 -9.55 -23.97 28.20
N PRO A 11 -10.51 -23.14 27.74
CA PRO A 11 -10.22 -22.03 26.86
C PRO A 11 -9.25 -21.09 27.58
N LYS A 12 -8.05 -20.90 27.01
CA LYS A 12 -7.22 -19.76 27.41
C LYS A 12 -8.04 -18.49 27.10
N PRO A 13 -8.04 -17.48 27.97
CA PRO A 13 -8.65 -16.19 27.63
C PRO A 13 -8.08 -15.73 26.29
N PRO A 14 -8.90 -15.14 25.40
CA PRO A 14 -8.40 -14.65 24.13
C PRO A 14 -7.22 -13.71 24.42
N PRO A 15 -6.08 -13.89 23.73
CA PRO A 15 -4.99 -12.95 23.84
C PRO A 15 -5.52 -11.54 23.56
N LYS A 16 -4.97 -10.53 24.25
CA LYS A 16 -5.33 -9.14 23.94
C LYS A 16 -5.04 -8.90 22.45
N PRO A 17 -5.97 -8.30 21.68
CA PRO A 17 -5.72 -8.02 20.28
C PRO A 17 -4.40 -7.27 20.14
N TYR A 18 -3.59 -7.68 19.17
CA TYR A 18 -2.53 -6.81 18.66
C TYR A 18 -3.20 -5.49 18.25
N THR A 19 -2.98 -4.44 19.04
CA THR A 19 -3.33 -3.08 18.64
C THR A 19 -2.39 -2.75 17.50
N GLN A 20 -2.88 -2.91 16.27
CA GLN A 20 -2.31 -2.19 15.15
C GLN A 20 -2.18 -0.73 15.59
N SER A 21 -1.07 -0.08 15.22
CA SER A 21 -1.03 1.38 15.19
C SER A 21 -2.16 1.79 14.26
N SER A 22 -3.33 2.01 14.84
CA SER A 22 -4.50 2.44 14.11
C SER A 22 -4.20 3.88 13.76
N ASN A 23 -3.65 4.09 12.57
CA ASN A 23 -3.95 5.29 11.78
C ASN A 23 -5.44 5.27 11.39
N GLU A 24 -6.34 4.85 12.29
CA GLU A 24 -7.75 5.14 12.21
C GLU A 24 -7.84 6.63 12.47
N LEU A 25 -8.21 7.36 11.42
CA LEU A 25 -8.55 8.77 11.55
C LEU A 25 -9.58 8.88 12.68
N PRO A 26 -9.34 9.69 13.72
CA PRO A 26 -10.34 9.90 14.75
C PRO A 26 -11.64 10.36 14.07
N ILE A 27 -12.78 9.81 14.49
CA ILE A 27 -14.09 10.23 13.99
C ILE A 27 -14.20 11.74 14.23
N SER A 28 -14.04 12.52 13.17
CA SER A 28 -14.06 13.97 13.28
C SER A 28 -15.50 14.44 13.35
N ILE A 29 -15.92 14.89 14.53
CA ILE A 29 -17.21 15.54 14.70
C ILE A 29 -17.03 17.02 14.34
N PRO A 30 -17.83 17.58 13.41
CA PRO A 30 -17.75 18.99 13.06
C PRO A 30 -17.87 19.88 14.30
N LYS A 31 -17.04 20.93 14.40
CA LYS A 31 -17.03 21.83 15.56
C LYS A 31 -18.31 22.69 15.63
N SER A 32 -19.04 22.83 14.53
CA SER A 32 -20.32 23.51 14.45
C SER A 32 -21.28 22.83 13.48
N LYS A 33 -22.59 23.10 13.62
CA LYS A 33 -23.62 22.61 12.69
C LYS A 33 -23.54 23.22 11.27
N GLN A 34 -22.70 24.23 11.06
CA GLN A 34 -22.57 24.96 9.77
C GLN A 34 -21.31 24.57 8.99
N GLU A 35 -20.40 23.80 9.56
CA GLU A 35 -19.14 23.39 8.93
C GLU A 35 -19.31 22.06 8.21
N HIS A 36 -18.80 21.93 6.98
CA HIS A 36 -18.91 20.66 6.26
C HIS A 36 -17.95 19.64 6.90
N PRO A 37 -18.35 18.37 7.09
CA PRO A 37 -17.48 17.38 7.73
C PRO A 37 -16.11 17.20 7.05
N ILE A 38 -16.04 17.41 5.74
CA ILE A 38 -14.79 17.35 4.98
C ILE A 38 -13.83 18.50 5.34
N ASP A 39 -14.32 19.70 5.66
CA ASP A 39 -13.47 20.81 6.13
C ASP A 39 -12.71 20.40 7.39
N THR A 40 -13.42 19.78 8.35
CA THR A 40 -12.83 19.29 9.59
C THR A 40 -11.82 18.15 9.33
N LEU A 41 -12.09 17.27 8.36
CA LEU A 41 -11.14 16.22 7.96
C LEU A 41 -9.84 16.81 7.40
N ILE A 42 -9.94 17.84 6.56
CA ILE A 42 -8.79 18.56 5.99
C ILE A 42 -8.00 19.29 7.09
N GLU A 43 -8.68 19.99 8.01
CA GLU A 43 -8.03 20.68 9.13
C GLU A 43 -7.26 19.70 10.03
N ASN A 44 -7.89 18.58 10.38
CA ASN A 44 -7.26 17.55 11.22
C ASN A 44 -6.07 16.91 10.51
N ALA A 45 -6.20 16.60 9.22
CA ALA A 45 -5.11 16.04 8.43
C ALA A 45 -3.90 17.00 8.37
N GLY A 46 -4.14 18.30 8.28
CA GLY A 46 -3.09 19.33 8.39
C GLY A 46 -2.34 19.27 9.73
N LYS A 47 -3.06 19.22 10.85
CA LYS A 47 -2.45 19.11 12.19
C LYS A 47 -1.67 17.81 12.37
N THR A 48 -2.24 16.68 11.95
CA THR A 48 -1.56 15.38 12.02
C THR A 48 -0.27 15.39 11.21
N PHE A 49 -0.26 16.07 10.05
CA PHE A 49 0.96 16.25 9.26
C PHE A 49 2.00 17.10 9.96
N GLU A 50 1.61 18.23 10.53
CA GLU A 50 2.52 19.11 11.28
C GLU A 50 3.13 18.41 12.50
N GLU A 51 2.32 17.70 13.27
CA GLU A 51 2.76 16.90 14.43
C GLU A 51 3.73 15.78 14.01
N LEU A 52 3.53 15.19 12.82
CA LEU A 52 4.42 14.17 12.29
C LEU A 52 5.79 14.75 11.91
N LEU A 53 5.81 15.92 11.25
CA LEU A 53 7.05 16.59 10.86
C LEU A 53 7.84 17.14 12.05
N GLN A 54 7.19 17.50 13.15
CA GLN A 54 7.88 17.91 14.39
C GLN A 54 8.75 16.79 15.00
N LYS A 55 8.58 15.55 14.57
CA LYS A 55 9.37 14.39 15.01
C LYS A 55 10.61 14.13 14.14
N GLU A 56 10.88 14.99 13.15
CA GLU A 56 12.04 14.81 12.26
C GLU A 56 13.36 14.84 13.05
N SER A 57 14.21 13.85 12.79
CA SER A 57 15.56 13.77 13.34
C SER A 57 16.56 14.34 12.32
N HIS A 58 17.41 15.26 12.74
CA HIS A 58 18.35 15.95 11.85
C HIS A 58 19.79 15.44 11.94
N ASP A 59 20.08 14.58 12.91
CA ASP A 59 21.36 13.92 13.11
C ASP A 59 21.16 12.46 13.55
N VAL A 60 22.22 11.67 13.41
CA VAL A 60 22.20 10.22 13.63
C VAL A 60 21.94 9.86 15.09
N ASP A 61 22.41 10.69 16.04
CA ASP A 61 22.25 10.45 17.47
C ASP A 61 20.78 10.65 17.88
N ALA A 62 20.15 11.72 17.40
CA ALA A 62 18.72 11.97 17.57
C ALA A 62 17.87 10.86 16.94
N ALA A 63 18.21 10.43 15.72
CA ALA A 63 17.52 9.33 15.05
C ALA A 63 17.65 8.00 15.82
N ALA A 64 18.84 7.72 16.38
CA ALA A 64 19.07 6.54 17.20
C ALA A 64 18.35 6.62 18.56
N ALA A 65 18.22 7.81 19.15
CA ALA A 65 17.44 8.02 20.36
C ALA A 65 15.94 7.75 20.13
N GLU A 66 15.36 8.30 19.05
CA GLU A 66 13.96 8.04 18.70
C GLU A 66 13.73 6.58 18.28
N TYR A 67 14.70 5.94 17.60
CA TYR A 67 14.69 4.49 17.39
C TYR A 67 14.54 3.75 18.71
N ARG A 68 15.43 3.98 19.68
CA ARG A 68 15.43 3.23 20.95
C ARG A 68 14.14 3.44 21.72
N LYS A 69 13.64 4.67 21.76
CA LYS A 69 12.37 5.04 22.37
C LYS A 69 11.18 4.30 21.75
N ARG A 70 11.14 4.18 20.42
CA ARG A 70 10.02 3.56 19.70
C ARG A 70 10.13 2.04 19.62
N ARG A 71 11.34 1.50 19.43
CA ARG A 71 11.60 0.09 19.11
C ARG A 71 12.08 -0.72 20.31
N GLY A 72 12.58 -0.08 21.36
CA GLY A 72 13.05 -0.75 22.58
C GLY A 72 14.30 -1.61 22.38
N ARG A 73 15.10 -1.32 21.35
CA ARG A 73 16.35 -2.00 20.99
C ARG A 73 17.37 -0.99 20.49
N HIS A 74 18.65 -1.34 20.47
CA HIS A 74 19.63 -0.56 19.71
C HIS A 74 19.32 -0.66 18.20
N PRO A 75 19.56 0.41 17.42
CA PRO A 75 19.48 0.36 15.96
C PRO A 75 20.35 -0.76 15.38
N PRO A 76 20.03 -1.33 14.21
CA PRO A 76 20.80 -2.42 13.64
C PRO A 76 22.20 -1.94 13.22
N PRO A 77 23.22 -2.82 13.15
CA PRO A 77 24.50 -2.46 12.56
C PRO A 77 24.33 -1.91 11.14
N GLY A 78 25.10 -0.87 10.78
CA GLY A 78 24.95 -0.10 9.53
C GLY A 78 23.98 1.10 9.62
N PHE A 79 23.44 1.40 10.80
CA PHE A 79 22.50 2.51 10.99
C PHE A 79 23.09 3.89 10.66
N ASP A 80 24.36 4.12 10.97
CA ASP A 80 25.07 5.36 10.64
C ASP A 80 25.24 5.53 9.12
N ALA A 81 25.64 4.47 8.41
CA ALA A 81 25.72 4.48 6.95
C ALA A 81 24.35 4.72 6.31
N TRP A 82 23.30 4.06 6.81
CA TRP A 82 21.92 4.28 6.37
C TRP A 82 21.47 5.72 6.58
N PHE A 83 21.71 6.29 7.75
CA PHE A 83 21.32 7.66 8.05
C PHE A 83 22.10 8.66 7.21
N LYS A 84 23.40 8.43 7.02
CA LYS A 84 24.25 9.23 6.15
C LYS A 84 23.76 9.21 4.69
N PHE A 85 23.44 8.04 4.14
CA PHE A 85 22.86 7.92 2.80
C PHE A 85 21.56 8.73 2.70
N ALA A 86 20.71 8.67 3.72
CA ALA A 86 19.48 9.44 3.75
C ALA A 86 19.72 10.97 3.78
N GLN A 87 20.71 11.44 4.55
CA GLN A 87 21.12 12.84 4.59
C GLN A 87 21.71 13.33 3.26
N GLU A 88 22.57 12.53 2.62
CA GLU A 88 23.17 12.86 1.32
C GLU A 88 22.12 13.02 0.19
N HIS A 89 20.93 12.46 0.40
CA HIS A 89 19.80 12.53 -0.51
C HIS A 89 18.64 13.40 0.01
N ASP A 90 18.88 14.28 1.00
CA ASP A 90 17.89 15.23 1.53
C ASP A 90 16.56 14.56 1.95
N ALA A 91 16.63 13.35 2.50
CA ALA A 91 15.43 12.62 2.91
C ALA A 91 14.87 13.13 4.25
N VAL A 92 13.54 13.09 4.39
CA VAL A 92 12.86 13.44 5.64
C VAL A 92 12.91 12.27 6.60
N MET A 93 13.55 12.47 7.75
CA MET A 93 13.88 11.40 8.69
C MET A 93 12.96 11.41 9.90
N VAL A 94 11.76 10.83 9.74
CA VAL A 94 10.80 10.61 10.82
C VAL A 94 10.70 9.10 11.09
N GLU A 95 10.95 8.66 12.33
CA GLU A 95 10.99 7.22 12.66
C GLU A 95 9.62 6.52 12.44
N ASP A 96 8.50 7.25 12.56
CA ASP A 96 7.15 6.77 12.23
C ASP A 96 7.04 6.29 10.76
N PHE A 97 7.82 6.85 9.81
CA PHE A 97 7.81 6.42 8.41
C PHE A 97 8.28 4.97 8.21
N PHE A 98 8.99 4.40 9.19
CA PHE A 98 9.52 3.04 9.12
C PHE A 98 8.67 2.02 9.88
N ASP A 99 7.51 2.43 10.44
CA ASP A 99 6.63 1.54 11.20
C ASP A 99 6.23 0.26 10.47
N GLN A 100 6.01 0.36 9.16
CA GLN A 100 5.65 -0.79 8.32
C GLN A 100 6.69 -1.91 8.42
N ILE A 101 7.99 -1.56 8.48
CA ILE A 101 9.09 -2.54 8.62
C ILE A 101 8.93 -3.34 9.91
N TYR A 102 8.60 -2.70 11.03
CA TYR A 102 8.50 -3.37 12.34
C TYR A 102 7.17 -4.08 12.53
N HIS A 103 6.11 -3.58 11.92
CA HIS A 103 4.87 -4.33 11.80
C HIS A 103 5.11 -5.66 11.06
N ASP A 104 5.91 -5.64 10.00
CA ASP A 104 6.15 -6.80 9.14
C ASP A 104 7.18 -7.77 9.73
N LEU A 105 8.28 -7.25 10.28
CA LEU A 105 9.36 -8.05 10.84
C LEU A 105 9.11 -8.50 12.27
N GLY A 106 8.20 -7.84 13.00
CA GLY A 106 7.90 -8.11 14.41
C GLY A 106 7.62 -9.59 14.69
N PRO A 107 6.68 -10.25 13.96
CA PRO A 107 6.36 -11.66 14.18
C PRO A 107 7.57 -12.60 14.01
N TYR A 108 8.58 -12.22 13.24
CA TYR A 108 9.74 -13.08 13.00
C TYR A 108 10.70 -13.17 14.19
N TRP A 109 10.55 -12.31 15.21
CA TRP A 109 11.26 -12.49 16.48
C TRP A 109 10.78 -13.73 17.26
N GLY A 110 9.56 -14.22 17.01
CA GLY A 110 9.07 -15.49 17.53
C GLY A 110 9.56 -16.72 16.76
N VAL A 111 10.12 -16.53 15.57
CA VAL A 111 10.64 -17.62 14.72
C VAL A 111 12.14 -17.81 14.98
N THR A 112 12.61 -19.05 14.94
CA THR A 112 14.05 -19.33 15.11
C THR A 112 14.82 -18.83 13.89
N PRO A 113 15.95 -18.11 14.06
CA PRO A 113 16.69 -17.55 12.93
C PRO A 113 17.15 -18.61 11.92
N ALA A 114 17.62 -19.77 12.40
CA ALA A 114 17.99 -20.90 11.54
C ALA A 114 16.83 -21.36 10.62
N LYS A 115 15.60 -21.46 11.16
CA LYS A 115 14.42 -21.82 10.36
C LYS A 115 14.12 -20.77 9.30
N MET A 116 14.21 -19.48 9.65
CA MET A 116 14.01 -18.39 8.69
C MET A 116 15.01 -18.48 7.54
N ARG A 117 16.30 -18.66 7.82
CA ARG A 117 17.35 -18.77 6.79
C ARG A 117 17.12 -19.96 5.87
N THR A 118 16.79 -21.14 6.42
CA THR A 118 16.44 -22.30 5.59
C THR A 118 15.22 -22.03 4.71
N GLN A 119 14.13 -21.50 5.28
CA GLN A 119 12.91 -21.24 4.52
C GLN A 119 13.09 -20.18 3.45
N ALA A 120 13.92 -19.16 3.69
CA ALA A 120 14.25 -18.10 2.75
C ALA A 120 15.09 -18.62 1.58
N ARG A 121 16.19 -19.32 1.88
CA ARG A 121 17.06 -19.97 0.87
C ARG A 121 16.28 -20.92 -0.03
N ASP A 122 15.32 -21.65 0.53
CA ASP A 122 14.59 -22.71 -0.14
C ASP A 122 13.26 -22.23 -0.79
N ALA A 123 13.04 -20.91 -0.90
CA ALA A 123 11.80 -20.35 -1.44
C ALA A 123 11.75 -20.32 -2.99
N GLY A 124 12.78 -20.78 -3.70
CA GLY A 124 12.81 -20.84 -5.16
C GLY A 124 13.05 -19.48 -5.85
N MET A 125 12.23 -18.46 -5.62
CA MET A 125 12.46 -17.09 -6.11
C MET A 125 13.15 -16.27 -5.05
N VAL A 126 14.48 -16.17 -5.13
CA VAL A 126 15.32 -15.61 -4.08
C VAL A 126 16.36 -14.66 -4.68
N ILE A 127 16.55 -13.50 -4.05
CA ILE A 127 17.75 -12.68 -4.22
C ILE A 127 18.70 -13.02 -3.07
N SER A 128 19.92 -13.39 -3.41
CA SER A 128 20.98 -13.70 -2.43
C SER A 128 22.03 -12.60 -2.44
N ILE A 129 22.43 -12.13 -1.27
CA ILE A 129 23.53 -11.18 -1.10
C ILE A 129 24.67 -11.91 -0.43
N ARG A 130 25.87 -11.87 -1.02
CA ARG A 130 27.11 -12.39 -0.40
C ARG A 130 28.27 -11.44 -0.64
N ASN A 131 28.96 -11.05 0.43
CA ASN A 131 30.11 -10.14 0.37
C ASN A 131 29.80 -8.87 -0.45
N GLY A 132 28.67 -8.23 -0.19
CA GLY A 132 28.24 -7.03 -0.91
C GLY A 132 27.74 -7.25 -2.35
N ASN A 133 27.64 -8.49 -2.83
CA ASN A 133 27.21 -8.78 -4.19
C ASN A 133 25.83 -9.46 -4.23
N ALA A 134 24.84 -8.80 -4.84
CA ALA A 134 23.48 -9.30 -4.99
C ALA A 134 23.28 -10.06 -6.32
N THR A 135 22.74 -11.28 -6.21
CA THR A 135 22.46 -12.19 -7.34
C THR A 135 21.07 -12.83 -7.21
N ALA A 136 20.52 -13.30 -8.33
CA ALA A 136 19.30 -14.12 -8.36
C ALA A 136 19.39 -15.10 -9.54
N GLU A 137 18.94 -16.34 -9.34
CA GLU A 137 18.84 -17.33 -10.42
C GLU A 137 17.61 -17.14 -11.30
N SER A 138 16.50 -16.69 -10.71
CA SER A 138 15.23 -16.52 -11.40
C SER A 138 15.31 -15.39 -12.43
N ASP A 139 14.93 -15.66 -13.67
CA ASP A 139 14.80 -14.69 -14.77
C ASP A 139 13.45 -13.96 -14.79
N TRP A 140 12.59 -14.20 -13.78
CA TRP A 140 11.29 -13.55 -13.67
C TRP A 140 11.45 -12.03 -13.54
N PHE A 141 10.69 -11.30 -14.35
CA PHE A 141 10.91 -9.87 -14.54
C PHE A 141 10.75 -9.03 -13.26
N TRP A 142 9.79 -9.37 -12.37
CA TRP A 142 9.68 -8.71 -11.06
C TRP A 142 10.91 -8.95 -10.18
N THR A 143 11.43 -10.17 -10.15
CA THR A 143 12.67 -10.51 -9.44
C THR A 143 13.84 -9.68 -9.95
N GLN A 144 13.97 -9.54 -11.28
CA GLN A 144 15.04 -8.76 -11.89
C GLN A 144 14.95 -7.27 -11.57
N ILE A 145 13.74 -6.70 -11.49
CA ILE A 145 13.54 -5.29 -11.12
C ILE A 145 13.90 -5.05 -9.65
N TRP A 146 13.49 -5.92 -8.74
CA TRP A 146 13.93 -5.83 -7.33
C TRP A 146 15.43 -6.03 -7.17
N LEU A 147 16.03 -6.95 -7.93
CA LEU A 147 17.48 -7.14 -7.95
C LEU A 147 18.20 -5.87 -8.40
N GLN A 148 17.68 -5.17 -9.42
CA GLN A 148 18.23 -3.88 -9.85
C GLN A 148 18.16 -2.83 -8.74
N LEU A 149 17.07 -2.77 -7.97
CA LEU A 149 16.97 -1.88 -6.81
C LEU A 149 18.01 -2.25 -5.75
N ILE A 150 18.08 -3.52 -5.34
CA ILE A 150 18.98 -3.97 -4.26
C ILE A 150 20.45 -3.76 -4.64
N ARG A 151 20.83 -3.98 -5.90
CA ARG A 151 22.18 -3.70 -6.40
C ARG A 151 22.63 -2.26 -6.24
N THR A 152 21.71 -1.31 -6.11
CA THR A 152 22.10 0.10 -5.87
C THR A 152 22.56 0.37 -4.44
N ILE A 153 22.29 -0.54 -3.51
CA ILE A 153 22.60 -0.41 -2.07
C ILE A 153 23.35 -1.65 -1.52
N GLN A 154 23.76 -2.58 -2.39
CA GLN A 154 24.28 -3.89 -1.99
C GLN A 154 25.56 -3.83 -1.15
N GLU A 155 26.39 -2.80 -1.33
CA GLU A 155 27.67 -2.66 -0.64
C GLU A 155 27.48 -2.37 0.87
N ASP A 156 26.31 -1.82 1.24
CA ASP A 156 25.94 -1.52 2.62
C ASP A 156 25.10 -2.65 3.27
N LEU A 157 24.89 -3.76 2.56
CA LEU A 157 24.03 -4.86 3.01
C LEU A 157 24.87 -6.09 3.46
N PRO A 158 24.52 -6.71 4.60
CA PRO A 158 25.13 -7.96 5.02
C PRO A 158 24.62 -9.15 4.19
N ASP A 159 25.25 -10.31 4.39
CA ASP A 159 24.85 -11.56 3.76
C ASP A 159 23.41 -11.95 4.16
N MET A 160 22.54 -12.21 3.18
CA MET A 160 21.17 -12.67 3.41
C MET A 160 20.53 -13.30 2.18
N ASP A 161 19.44 -14.03 2.39
CA ASP A 161 18.57 -14.57 1.33
C ASP A 161 17.18 -13.94 1.45
N ILE A 162 16.70 -13.34 0.35
CA ILE A 162 15.47 -12.53 0.28
C ILE A 162 14.48 -13.24 -0.64
N PRO A 163 13.51 -13.99 -0.08
CA PRO A 163 12.55 -14.73 -0.88
C PRO A 163 11.42 -13.79 -1.34
N LEU A 164 11.06 -13.88 -2.63
CA LEU A 164 10.16 -12.93 -3.27
C LEU A 164 8.84 -13.60 -3.67
N ASN A 165 7.74 -12.91 -3.40
CA ASN A 165 6.46 -13.17 -4.04
C ASN A 165 6.48 -12.53 -5.44
N ALA A 166 6.50 -13.37 -6.47
CA ALA A 166 6.49 -12.93 -7.86
C ALA A 166 5.10 -12.70 -8.45
N MET A 167 4.03 -12.81 -7.63
CA MET A 167 2.66 -12.53 -8.05
C MET A 167 2.26 -11.09 -7.67
N ASP A 168 1.25 -10.57 -8.36
CA ASP A 168 0.67 -9.27 -8.02
C ASP A 168 -0.06 -9.35 -6.67
N GLU A 169 -0.74 -10.48 -6.40
CA GLU A 169 -1.53 -10.72 -5.20
C GLU A 169 -0.68 -11.20 -4.00
N PRO A 170 -1.00 -10.75 -2.76
CA PRO A 170 -0.41 -11.31 -1.55
C PRO A 170 -0.93 -12.72 -1.27
N ARG A 171 -0.09 -13.55 -0.66
CA ARG A 171 -0.20 -15.01 -0.53
C ARG A 171 0.20 -15.54 0.85
N MET A 172 0.72 -14.72 1.75
CA MET A 172 1.07 -15.10 3.11
C MET A 172 -0.09 -14.83 4.05
N VAL A 173 -0.74 -15.88 4.57
CA VAL A 173 -1.88 -15.77 5.49
C VAL A 173 -1.63 -16.69 6.68
N ALA A 174 -0.71 -16.30 7.55
CA ALA A 174 -0.48 -17.05 8.78
C ALA A 174 -1.67 -16.87 9.74
N PRO A 175 -2.07 -17.92 10.49
CA PRO A 175 -3.13 -17.82 11.48
C PRO A 175 -2.88 -16.69 12.48
N TRP A 176 -3.96 -16.01 12.88
CA TRP A 176 -3.87 -14.89 13.81
C TRP A 176 -3.21 -15.28 15.14
N GLU A 177 -3.49 -16.48 15.64
CA GLU A 177 -2.90 -17.01 16.86
C GLU A 177 -1.38 -17.11 16.76
N VAL A 178 -0.86 -17.58 15.62
CA VAL A 178 0.58 -17.70 15.36
C VAL A 178 1.23 -16.33 15.34
N ILE A 179 0.63 -15.36 14.63
CA ILE A 179 1.12 -13.98 14.60
C ILE A 179 1.11 -13.38 16.00
N ASN A 180 0.02 -13.54 16.74
CA ASN A 180 -0.12 -12.95 18.05
C ASN A 180 0.87 -13.54 19.08
N GLU A 181 1.04 -14.87 19.12
CA GLU A 181 2.02 -15.54 19.98
C GLU A 181 3.45 -15.05 19.67
N ASN A 182 3.79 -14.95 18.38
CA ASN A 182 5.08 -14.44 17.95
C ASN A 182 5.30 -12.98 18.33
N MET A 183 4.25 -12.15 18.25
CA MET A 183 4.31 -10.76 18.69
C MET A 183 4.44 -10.61 20.22
N GLU A 184 3.93 -11.55 21.03
CA GLU A 184 4.24 -11.56 22.47
C GLU A 184 5.71 -11.85 22.73
N ILE A 185 6.31 -12.79 21.98
CA ILE A 185 7.76 -13.07 22.05
C ILE A 185 8.56 -11.84 21.64
N GLU A 186 8.18 -11.18 20.54
CA GLU A 186 8.81 -9.94 20.08
C GLU A 186 8.85 -8.89 21.20
N ARG A 187 7.70 -8.60 21.82
CA ARG A 187 7.58 -7.64 22.93
C ARG A 187 8.41 -8.05 24.14
N ALA A 188 8.29 -9.31 24.57
CA ALA A 188 8.96 -9.83 25.75
C ALA A 188 10.49 -9.83 25.61
N THR A 189 10.99 -9.92 24.39
CA THR A 189 12.43 -9.90 24.11
C THR A 189 12.99 -8.50 23.89
N ARG A 190 12.18 -7.43 23.86
CA ARG A 190 12.66 -6.04 23.72
C ARG A 190 13.56 -5.66 24.88
N LYS A 191 14.81 -5.33 24.57
CA LYS A 191 15.82 -4.96 25.54
C LYS A 191 16.91 -4.14 24.86
N LEU A 192 17.41 -3.14 25.59
CA LEU A 192 18.68 -2.49 25.30
C LEU A 192 19.81 -3.32 25.92
N THR A 193 20.61 -3.96 25.08
CA THR A 193 21.78 -4.74 25.46
C THR A 193 22.87 -3.81 26.02
N ASP A 194 23.70 -4.29 26.94
CA ASP A 194 24.81 -3.47 27.45
C ASP A 194 25.72 -3.07 26.29
N VAL A 195 26.13 -1.80 26.24
CA VAL A 195 26.93 -1.26 25.11
C VAL A 195 28.23 -2.02 24.90
N ASN A 196 28.78 -2.67 25.94
CA ASN A 196 30.00 -3.47 25.85
C ASN A 196 29.75 -4.89 25.30
N GLU A 197 28.50 -5.34 25.27
CA GLU A 197 28.08 -6.64 24.73
C GLU A 197 27.51 -6.53 23.31
N VAL A 198 27.28 -5.32 22.81
CA VAL A 198 26.76 -5.07 21.47
C VAL A 198 27.81 -5.43 20.41
N SER A 199 27.36 -6.08 19.33
CA SER A 199 28.17 -6.42 18.17
C SER A 199 27.60 -5.78 16.91
N GLU A 200 28.49 -5.30 16.03
CA GLU A 200 28.15 -4.84 14.69
C GLU A 200 28.36 -5.92 13.61
N ASP A 201 28.82 -7.13 13.99
CA ASP A 201 29.18 -8.20 13.06
C ASP A 201 28.01 -9.15 12.76
N TYR A 202 27.44 -9.06 11.55
CA TYR A 202 26.42 -10.00 11.08
C TYR A 202 26.98 -11.40 10.79
N GLY A 203 28.30 -11.56 10.67
CA GLY A 203 28.92 -12.79 10.19
C GLY A 203 28.73 -13.01 8.69
N SER A 204 29.09 -14.22 8.23
CA SER A 204 28.96 -14.62 6.81
C SER A 204 28.00 -15.79 6.66
N LEU A 205 27.34 -15.87 5.51
CA LEU A 205 26.49 -17.01 5.15
C LEU A 205 27.18 -17.91 4.10
N PRO A 206 26.84 -19.21 4.03
CA PRO A 206 27.31 -20.09 2.97
C PRO A 206 26.95 -19.56 1.58
N ALA A 207 27.64 -20.04 0.54
CA ALA A 207 27.34 -19.67 -0.84
C ALA A 207 25.83 -19.80 -1.16
N PRO A 208 25.30 -18.96 -2.07
CA PRO A 208 23.91 -19.08 -2.50
C PRO A 208 23.67 -20.48 -3.05
N ARG A 209 22.47 -21.00 -2.81
CA ARG A 209 22.09 -22.31 -3.30
C ARG A 209 21.74 -22.22 -4.78
N HIS A 210 22.30 -23.12 -5.58
CA HIS A 210 22.06 -23.23 -7.01
C HIS A 210 21.47 -24.61 -7.38
N ALA A 211 20.67 -24.63 -8.45
CA ALA A 211 20.20 -25.89 -9.02
C ALA A 211 21.40 -26.74 -9.50
N GLY A 212 21.55 -27.95 -8.95
CA GLY A 212 22.65 -28.86 -9.29
C GLY A 212 23.83 -28.89 -8.32
N ASP A 213 23.77 -28.16 -7.19
CA ASP A 213 24.81 -28.16 -6.14
C ASP A 213 24.95 -29.51 -5.38
N GLY A 214 24.17 -30.52 -5.73
CA GLY A 214 24.17 -31.83 -5.07
C GLY A 214 23.39 -31.89 -3.76
N GLU A 215 22.79 -30.78 -3.32
CA GLU A 215 21.76 -30.77 -2.28
C GLU A 215 20.41 -31.22 -2.86
N GLU A 216 19.60 -31.97 -2.08
CA GLU A 216 18.23 -32.34 -2.48
C GLU A 216 17.40 -31.09 -2.76
N ASP A 217 16.81 -30.98 -3.95
CA ASP A 217 15.97 -29.86 -4.37
C ASP A 217 14.99 -29.45 -3.27
N PRO A 218 14.81 -28.13 -3.03
CA PRO A 218 13.87 -27.70 -2.02
C PRO A 218 12.48 -28.24 -2.37
N PRO A 219 11.67 -28.64 -1.38
CA PRO A 219 10.34 -29.15 -1.63
C PRO A 219 9.56 -28.11 -2.44
N LYS A 220 8.95 -28.55 -3.56
CA LYS A 220 8.07 -27.69 -4.35
C LYS A 220 6.96 -27.19 -3.43
N ARG A 221 6.98 -25.90 -3.09
CA ARG A 221 5.90 -25.28 -2.35
C ARG A 221 4.75 -25.02 -3.29
N GLU A 222 3.56 -25.49 -2.92
CA GLU A 222 2.35 -25.06 -3.61
C GLU A 222 2.12 -23.58 -3.31
N TRP A 223 2.04 -22.84 -4.39
CA TRP A 223 2.12 -21.40 -4.42
C TRP A 223 0.71 -20.76 -4.30
N GLU A 224 -0.27 -21.52 -3.86
CA GLU A 224 -1.66 -21.11 -3.58
C GLU A 224 -1.77 -19.92 -2.61
N VAL A 225 -1.65 -20.30 -1.34
CA VAL A 225 -1.65 -19.49 -0.11
C VAL A 225 -0.81 -20.27 0.90
N SER A 226 0.06 -19.60 1.66
CA SER A 226 0.81 -20.26 2.74
C SER A 226 0.27 -19.87 4.11
N GLU A 227 -0.06 -20.87 4.93
CA GLU A 227 -0.49 -20.72 6.32
C GLU A 227 0.70 -20.78 7.30
N GLU A 228 1.88 -21.15 6.83
CA GLU A 228 3.10 -21.16 7.64
C GLU A 228 3.83 -19.82 7.52
N LEU A 229 4.08 -19.15 8.64
CA LEU A 229 4.85 -17.90 8.65
C LEU A 229 6.31 -18.15 8.24
N PHE A 230 6.71 -17.61 7.09
CA PHE A 230 8.09 -17.51 6.64
C PHE A 230 8.31 -16.17 5.91
N PRO A 231 9.55 -15.64 5.84
CA PRO A 231 9.79 -14.23 5.54
C PRO A 231 9.68 -13.90 4.04
N LEU A 232 8.48 -13.99 3.46
CA LEU A 232 8.20 -13.69 2.06
C LEU A 232 8.03 -12.17 1.83
N PHE A 233 8.74 -11.63 0.85
CA PHE A 233 8.67 -10.22 0.48
C PHE A 233 7.70 -9.98 -0.68
N GLY A 234 6.93 -8.89 -0.66
CA GLY A 234 5.95 -8.58 -1.70
C GLY A 234 5.72 -7.08 -1.88
N GLY A 235 5.12 -6.69 -3.01
CA GLY A 235 4.86 -5.27 -3.33
C GLY A 235 3.68 -4.65 -2.60
N SER A 236 2.74 -5.48 -2.11
CA SER A 236 1.57 -5.04 -1.34
C SER A 236 1.01 -6.19 -0.51
N LYS A 237 0.07 -5.88 0.40
CA LYS A 237 -0.64 -6.89 1.19
C LYS A 237 -1.98 -6.44 1.72
N LEU A 238 -2.88 -7.38 2.05
CA LEU A 238 -4.09 -7.07 2.82
C LEU A 238 -3.75 -6.92 4.32
N PRO A 239 -4.64 -6.32 5.13
CA PRO A 239 -4.42 -6.21 6.58
C PRO A 239 -4.21 -7.55 7.30
N THR A 240 -4.72 -8.65 6.74
CA THR A 240 -4.59 -10.01 7.28
C THR A 240 -3.36 -10.75 6.77
N ASN A 241 -2.68 -10.22 5.75
CA ASN A 241 -1.53 -10.86 5.13
C ASN A 241 -0.21 -10.52 5.87
N ASN A 242 0.79 -11.39 5.74
CA ASN A 242 2.06 -11.29 6.49
C ASN A 242 3.31 -11.12 5.62
N GLU A 243 3.15 -10.74 4.35
CA GLU A 243 4.28 -10.29 3.53
C GLU A 243 5.05 -9.15 4.19
N ILE A 244 6.35 -9.16 3.92
CA ILE A 244 7.26 -8.06 4.23
C ILE A 244 7.26 -7.12 3.02
N LEU A 245 6.81 -5.88 3.21
CA LEU A 245 6.60 -4.99 2.07
C LEU A 245 7.90 -4.42 1.50
N LEU A 246 8.08 -4.60 0.19
CA LEU A 246 9.03 -3.86 -0.64
C LEU A 246 8.30 -2.77 -1.45
N PRO A 247 9.01 -1.71 -1.88
CA PRO A 247 8.54 -0.88 -2.97
C PRO A 247 8.19 -1.74 -4.17
N ALA A 248 6.98 -1.55 -4.69
CA ALA A 248 6.51 -2.32 -5.83
C ALA A 248 7.45 -2.17 -7.04
N PRO A 249 7.75 -3.26 -7.78
CA PRO A 249 8.64 -3.23 -8.94
C PRO A 249 8.26 -2.16 -9.97
N MET A 250 6.96 -1.98 -10.21
CA MET A 250 6.41 -1.00 -11.14
C MET A 250 6.78 0.46 -10.80
N TYR A 251 6.97 0.78 -9.52
CA TYR A 251 7.42 2.12 -9.12
C TYR A 251 8.90 2.35 -9.41
N TRP A 252 9.72 1.30 -9.32
CA TRP A 252 11.15 1.37 -9.65
C TRP A 252 11.41 1.37 -11.15
N ALA A 253 10.66 0.57 -11.92
CA ALA A 253 10.83 0.39 -13.36
C ALA A 253 10.48 1.64 -14.19
N LYS A 254 9.73 2.60 -13.62
CA LYS A 254 9.32 3.87 -14.26
C LYS A 254 8.55 3.74 -15.58
N GLU A 255 7.93 2.60 -15.86
CA GLU A 255 7.14 2.40 -17.08
C GLU A 255 6.06 3.49 -17.23
N GLU A 256 5.98 4.12 -18.40
CA GLU A 256 5.09 5.28 -18.66
C GLU A 256 3.63 4.98 -18.30
N ARG A 257 3.18 3.73 -18.49
CA ARG A 257 1.82 3.28 -18.16
C ARG A 257 1.45 3.34 -16.67
N PHE A 258 2.45 3.42 -15.78
CA PHE A 258 2.29 3.48 -14.32
C PHE A 258 2.82 4.78 -13.72
N SER A 259 3.80 5.42 -14.37
CA SER A 259 4.42 6.65 -13.89
C SER A 259 3.81 7.92 -14.46
N GLY A 260 3.21 7.86 -15.65
CA GLY A 260 2.87 9.05 -16.45
C GLY A 260 4.07 9.68 -17.17
N GLY A 261 5.26 9.07 -17.07
CA GLY A 261 6.50 9.62 -17.60
C GLY A 261 6.91 10.92 -16.88
N ASP A 262 7.51 11.85 -17.62
CA ASP A 262 7.95 13.15 -17.09
C ASP A 262 6.84 14.23 -17.14
N ASN A 263 5.63 13.87 -17.57
CA ASN A 263 4.51 14.79 -17.64
C ASN A 263 3.64 14.65 -16.40
N HIS A 264 3.59 15.71 -15.59
CA HIS A 264 2.83 15.77 -14.35
C HIS A 264 1.53 16.58 -14.45
N GLY A 265 1.09 16.92 -15.66
CA GLY A 265 -0.14 17.67 -15.93
C GLY A 265 0.01 19.19 -15.85
N ALA A 266 -0.92 19.91 -16.48
CA ALA A 266 -0.98 21.38 -16.51
C ALA A 266 -1.36 21.98 -15.13
N PRO A 267 -1.11 23.29 -14.89
CA PRO A 267 -1.56 23.98 -13.69
C PRO A 267 -3.07 23.79 -13.42
N TRP A 268 -3.46 23.72 -12.15
CA TRP A 268 -4.83 23.38 -11.71
C TRP A 268 -5.93 24.18 -12.41
N HIS A 269 -5.76 25.50 -12.53
CA HIS A 269 -6.74 26.40 -13.16
C HIS A 269 -6.97 26.14 -14.67
N GLN A 270 -6.10 25.36 -15.33
CA GLN A 270 -6.24 24.98 -16.75
C GLN A 270 -6.87 23.59 -16.92
N LYS A 271 -7.06 22.85 -15.83
CA LYS A 271 -7.63 21.50 -15.86
C LYS A 271 -9.15 21.53 -15.97
N LEU A 272 -9.70 20.45 -16.52
CA LEU A 272 -11.14 20.23 -16.58
C LEU A 272 -11.67 19.83 -15.20
N ASN A 273 -12.84 20.38 -14.81
CA ASN A 273 -13.61 19.99 -13.63
C ASN A 273 -14.29 18.62 -13.83
N LYS A 274 -13.50 17.59 -14.14
CA LYS A 274 -13.97 16.25 -14.48
C LYS A 274 -13.25 15.17 -13.70
N VAL A 275 -13.94 14.07 -13.52
CA VAL A 275 -13.40 12.78 -13.10
C VAL A 275 -13.01 12.00 -14.34
N ILE A 276 -11.78 11.48 -14.38
CA ILE A 276 -11.32 10.60 -15.45
C ILE A 276 -10.86 9.26 -14.89
N TRP A 277 -11.36 8.18 -15.47
CA TRP A 277 -10.82 6.84 -15.22
C TRP A 277 -10.81 6.02 -16.50
N ARG A 278 -9.64 5.48 -16.85
CA ARG A 278 -9.46 4.45 -17.88
C ARG A 278 -8.64 3.31 -17.29
N GLY A 279 -9.17 2.10 -17.41
CA GLY A 279 -8.50 0.91 -16.90
C GLY A 279 -9.02 -0.36 -17.51
N VAL A 280 -8.25 -1.43 -17.36
CA VAL A 280 -8.69 -2.80 -17.64
C VAL A 280 -9.58 -3.26 -16.48
N ALA A 281 -10.54 -4.15 -16.75
CA ALA A 281 -11.36 -4.81 -15.74
C ALA A 281 -10.60 -5.86 -14.89
N THR A 282 -9.35 -5.55 -14.53
CA THR A 282 -8.60 -6.26 -13.48
C THR A 282 -9.23 -6.02 -12.10
N GLY A 283 -8.80 -6.76 -11.08
CA GLY A 283 -9.56 -6.82 -9.82
C GLY A 283 -9.73 -8.23 -9.28
N GLY A 284 -9.31 -9.22 -10.07
CA GLY A 284 -9.60 -10.63 -9.93
C GLY A 284 -10.16 -11.21 -11.23
N ARG A 285 -10.43 -12.51 -11.23
CA ARG A 285 -10.96 -13.22 -12.40
C ARG A 285 -12.48 -13.12 -12.42
N ASN A 286 -13.01 -12.21 -13.24
CA ASN A 286 -14.45 -12.04 -13.39
C ASN A 286 -15.05 -13.13 -14.29
N LYS A 287 -16.25 -13.57 -13.89
CA LYS A 287 -17.07 -14.66 -14.42
C LYS A 287 -18.53 -14.21 -14.43
N GLU A 288 -19.36 -14.92 -15.19
CA GLU A 288 -20.80 -14.62 -15.31
C GLU A 288 -21.51 -14.52 -13.95
N ASP A 289 -21.11 -15.36 -12.99
CA ASP A 289 -21.74 -15.47 -11.67
C ASP A 289 -21.17 -14.50 -10.61
N ASN A 290 -19.98 -13.92 -10.82
CA ASN A 290 -19.29 -13.14 -9.78
C ASN A 290 -18.96 -11.68 -10.16
N TRP A 291 -19.08 -11.29 -11.44
CA TRP A 291 -18.56 -9.99 -11.91
C TRP A 291 -19.13 -8.78 -11.15
N LYS A 292 -20.37 -8.92 -10.67
CA LYS A 292 -21.13 -7.91 -9.92
C LYS A 292 -20.45 -7.49 -8.62
N GLY A 293 -19.57 -8.32 -8.06
CA GLY A 293 -18.83 -8.02 -6.83
C GLY A 293 -17.58 -7.14 -7.04
N PHE A 294 -17.01 -7.11 -8.24
CA PHE A 294 -15.69 -6.50 -8.44
C PHE A 294 -15.70 -4.98 -8.37
N GLN A 295 -14.73 -4.46 -7.62
CA GLN A 295 -14.53 -3.05 -7.35
C GLN A 295 -14.61 -2.16 -8.60
N ARG A 296 -13.88 -2.45 -9.68
CA ARG A 296 -13.89 -1.61 -10.89
C ARG A 296 -15.22 -1.66 -11.65
N HIS A 297 -15.88 -2.82 -11.69
CA HIS A 297 -17.17 -2.97 -12.34
C HIS A 297 -18.23 -2.11 -11.64
N ARG A 298 -18.26 -2.17 -10.30
CA ARG A 298 -19.17 -1.34 -9.49
C ARG A 298 -18.89 0.14 -9.69
N PHE A 299 -17.62 0.54 -9.66
CA PHE A 299 -17.19 1.93 -9.86
C PHE A 299 -17.60 2.49 -11.23
N VAL A 300 -17.36 1.76 -12.31
CA VAL A 300 -17.73 2.19 -13.68
C VAL A 300 -19.25 2.27 -13.83
N SER A 301 -20.03 1.35 -13.25
CA SER A 301 -21.50 1.40 -13.32
C SER A 301 -22.07 2.60 -12.59
N MET A 302 -21.57 2.91 -11.39
CA MET A 302 -22.08 4.03 -10.59
C MET A 302 -21.64 5.41 -11.12
N THR A 303 -20.59 5.46 -11.93
CA THR A 303 -20.12 6.69 -12.58
C THR A 303 -20.63 6.81 -14.03
N ASN A 304 -21.48 5.90 -14.46
CA ASN A 304 -22.16 5.92 -15.75
C ASN A 304 -23.53 6.61 -15.64
N HIS A 305 -23.66 7.79 -16.24
CA HIS A 305 -24.89 8.59 -16.14
C HIS A 305 -26.17 7.84 -16.57
N THR A 306 -26.11 7.05 -17.64
CA THR A 306 -27.26 6.25 -18.12
C THR A 306 -27.68 5.21 -17.06
N SER A 307 -26.71 4.52 -16.48
CA SER A 307 -26.98 3.51 -15.44
C SER A 307 -27.58 4.16 -14.19
N VAL A 308 -27.07 5.32 -13.80
CA VAL A 308 -27.58 6.09 -12.65
C VAL A 308 -28.99 6.62 -12.92
N SER A 309 -29.26 7.23 -14.08
CA SER A 309 -30.59 7.75 -14.44
C SER A 309 -31.66 6.67 -14.43
N ARG A 310 -31.35 5.47 -14.97
CA ARG A 310 -32.30 4.34 -14.99
C ARG A 310 -32.58 3.76 -13.60
N ALA A 311 -31.58 3.81 -12.72
CA ALA A 311 -31.73 3.42 -11.32
C ALA A 311 -32.57 4.42 -10.54
N GLU A 312 -32.31 5.72 -10.73
CA GLU A 312 -33.00 6.82 -10.08
C GLU A 312 -34.49 6.89 -10.48
N SER A 313 -34.80 6.63 -11.75
CA SER A 313 -36.17 6.60 -12.27
C SER A 313 -36.92 5.28 -12.00
N TRP A 314 -36.30 4.31 -11.32
CA TRP A 314 -36.81 2.95 -11.12
C TRP A 314 -37.12 2.18 -12.42
N GLU A 315 -36.54 2.61 -13.55
CA GLU A 315 -36.64 1.89 -14.83
C GLU A 315 -35.89 0.54 -14.77
N ALA A 316 -34.76 0.50 -14.07
CA ALA A 316 -33.97 -0.71 -13.88
C ALA A 316 -33.37 -0.77 -12.48
N ILE A 317 -33.33 -1.97 -11.89
CA ILE A 317 -32.59 -2.22 -10.66
C ILE A 317 -31.10 -2.35 -11.02
N PRO A 318 -30.20 -1.55 -10.42
CA PRO A 318 -28.76 -1.69 -10.60
C PRO A 318 -28.26 -3.13 -10.39
N PRO A 319 -27.50 -3.70 -11.34
CA PRO A 319 -27.03 -5.08 -11.20
C PRO A 319 -25.89 -5.24 -10.19
N ASN A 320 -25.10 -4.19 -9.95
CA ASN A 320 -23.83 -4.27 -9.23
C ASN A 320 -23.48 -3.02 -8.39
N PHE A 321 -24.29 -1.97 -8.37
CA PHE A 321 -24.04 -0.78 -7.55
C PHE A 321 -25.29 -0.37 -6.77
N ALA A 322 -25.13 0.56 -5.82
CA ALA A 322 -26.25 1.14 -5.07
C ALA A 322 -26.21 2.67 -5.21
N LEU A 323 -27.40 3.29 -5.24
CA LEU A 323 -27.54 4.74 -5.18
C LEU A 323 -27.14 5.27 -3.80
N PRO A 324 -26.61 6.50 -3.69
CA PRO A 324 -26.18 7.05 -2.41
C PRO A 324 -27.35 7.07 -1.41
N THR A 325 -27.04 6.77 -0.14
CA THR A 325 -28.04 6.85 0.93
C THR A 325 -28.27 8.32 1.32
N SER A 326 -29.44 8.60 1.92
CA SER A 326 -29.83 9.96 2.31
C SER A 326 -28.88 10.63 3.31
N ILE A 327 -27.98 9.88 3.96
CA ILE A 327 -27.00 10.42 4.92
C ILE A 327 -26.03 11.41 4.26
N TYR A 328 -25.79 11.28 2.95
CA TYR A 328 -24.88 12.16 2.22
C TYR A 328 -25.57 13.44 1.73
N ASN A 329 -26.90 13.52 1.83
CA ASN A 329 -27.68 14.70 1.45
C ASN A 329 -27.32 15.24 0.05
N ILE A 330 -27.24 14.35 -0.95
CA ILE A 330 -26.85 14.72 -2.31
C ILE A 330 -27.95 15.59 -2.93
N GLY A 331 -27.59 16.79 -3.37
CA GLY A 331 -28.50 17.78 -3.91
C GLY A 331 -29.14 17.34 -5.21
N ALA A 332 -28.34 16.81 -6.14
CA ALA A 332 -28.84 16.26 -7.40
C ALA A 332 -29.86 15.12 -7.19
N GLN A 333 -29.65 14.28 -6.17
CA GLN A 333 -30.59 13.21 -5.82
C GLN A 333 -31.91 13.75 -5.25
N GLN A 334 -31.88 14.87 -4.51
CA GLN A 334 -33.10 15.51 -3.99
C GLN A 334 -33.99 16.09 -5.09
N GLU A 335 -33.40 16.45 -6.24
CA GLU A 335 -34.13 16.91 -7.42
C GLU A 335 -34.47 15.79 -8.42
N ASN A 336 -34.10 14.53 -8.14
CA ASN A 336 -34.18 13.40 -9.08
C ASN A 336 -33.39 13.65 -10.39
N ARG A 337 -32.22 14.26 -10.27
CA ARG A 337 -31.31 14.63 -11.36
C ARG A 337 -29.89 14.10 -11.16
N LEU A 338 -29.71 13.07 -10.33
CA LEU A 338 -28.40 12.50 -10.03
C LEU A 338 -27.71 12.01 -11.29
N GLY A 339 -28.42 11.31 -12.18
CA GLY A 339 -27.83 10.85 -13.43
C GLY A 339 -27.41 12.00 -14.37
N GLU A 340 -28.21 13.07 -14.46
CA GLU A 340 -27.87 14.27 -15.23
C GLU A 340 -26.61 14.95 -14.68
N TRP A 341 -26.54 15.13 -13.36
CA TRP A 341 -25.38 15.72 -12.71
C TRP A 341 -24.11 14.86 -12.90
N VAL A 342 -24.21 13.53 -12.82
CA VAL A 342 -23.08 12.62 -13.10
C VAL A 342 -22.56 12.81 -14.54
N ASN A 343 -23.43 13.08 -15.51
CA ASN A 343 -23.04 13.32 -16.91
C ASN A 343 -22.18 14.58 -17.09
N GLU A 344 -22.27 15.56 -16.20
CA GLU A 344 -21.53 16.82 -16.31
C GLU A 344 -20.04 16.64 -16.05
N TRP A 345 -19.68 15.75 -15.12
CA TRP A 345 -18.32 15.61 -14.62
C TRP A 345 -17.67 14.24 -14.84
N SER A 346 -18.43 13.18 -15.04
CA SER A 346 -17.87 11.81 -15.12
C SER A 346 -17.40 11.42 -16.52
N ASP A 347 -16.14 11.00 -16.63
CA ASP A 347 -15.61 10.31 -17.80
C ASP A 347 -14.85 9.04 -17.39
N THR A 348 -15.60 7.96 -17.16
CA THR A 348 -15.06 6.67 -16.70
C THR A 348 -15.38 5.55 -17.67
N GLY A 349 -14.45 4.61 -17.87
CA GLY A 349 -14.77 3.40 -18.61
C GLY A 349 -13.63 2.40 -18.74
N PHE A 350 -14.02 1.18 -19.09
CA PHE A 350 -13.09 0.10 -19.36
C PHE A 350 -12.46 0.25 -20.74
N ILE A 351 -11.17 -0.07 -20.84
CA ILE A 351 -10.46 -0.20 -22.12
C ILE A 351 -10.42 -1.66 -22.61
N GLU A 352 -10.73 -2.59 -21.70
CA GLU A 352 -10.70 -4.04 -21.88
C GLU A 352 -11.50 -4.69 -20.73
N LEU A 353 -12.42 -5.62 -21.05
CA LEU A 353 -13.30 -6.28 -20.06
C LEU A 353 -12.68 -7.52 -19.41
N MET A 354 -11.58 -8.06 -19.96
CA MET A 354 -10.70 -9.05 -19.33
C MET A 354 -11.44 -10.15 -18.56
N CYS A 355 -12.11 -11.03 -19.28
CA CYS A 355 -12.85 -12.17 -18.73
C CYS A 355 -12.29 -13.51 -19.22
N ASP A 356 -12.75 -14.62 -18.63
CA ASP A 356 -12.38 -15.98 -19.06
C ASP A 356 -12.74 -16.28 -20.54
N GLU A 357 -13.79 -15.66 -21.06
CA GLU A 357 -14.27 -15.81 -22.46
C GLU A 357 -14.10 -14.51 -23.27
N GLU A 358 -12.97 -13.83 -23.09
CA GLU A 358 -12.70 -12.57 -23.79
C GLU A 358 -12.64 -12.78 -25.31
N ARG A 359 -13.32 -11.89 -26.04
CA ARG A 359 -13.34 -11.87 -27.51
C ARG A 359 -12.20 -11.00 -28.06
N GLU A 360 -11.88 -11.16 -29.35
CA GLU A 360 -10.81 -10.39 -30.02
C GLU A 360 -10.99 -8.86 -29.94
N ASP A 361 -12.23 -8.39 -29.80
CA ASP A 361 -12.58 -6.98 -29.65
C ASP A 361 -12.56 -6.49 -28.19
N LYS A 362 -12.01 -7.29 -27.26
CA LYS A 362 -11.87 -7.00 -25.83
C LYS A 362 -13.20 -6.95 -25.07
N THR A 363 -14.27 -7.44 -25.69
CA THR A 363 -15.59 -7.57 -25.07
C THR A 363 -15.74 -8.95 -24.41
N CYS A 364 -16.79 -9.08 -23.60
CA CYS A 364 -17.05 -10.23 -22.75
C CYS A 364 -18.54 -10.55 -22.76
N PRO A 365 -18.98 -11.79 -23.10
CA PRO A 365 -20.38 -12.10 -23.37
C PRO A 365 -21.40 -11.74 -22.27
N TYR A 366 -20.98 -11.77 -21.00
CA TYR A 366 -21.85 -11.54 -19.85
C TYR A 366 -21.67 -10.16 -19.20
N THR A 367 -20.66 -9.38 -19.59
CA THR A 367 -20.45 -8.00 -19.11
C THR A 367 -20.66 -6.94 -20.21
N ASP A 368 -20.48 -7.28 -21.48
CA ASP A 368 -20.73 -6.38 -22.62
C ASP A 368 -22.16 -5.82 -22.76
N PRO A 369 -23.23 -6.42 -22.17
CA PRO A 369 -24.54 -5.77 -22.17
C PRO A 369 -24.62 -4.59 -21.19
N TYR A 370 -23.66 -4.50 -20.25
CA TYR A 370 -23.63 -3.51 -19.17
C TYR A 370 -22.51 -2.48 -19.35
N PHE A 371 -21.45 -2.82 -20.07
CA PHE A 371 -20.25 -1.97 -20.22
C PHE A 371 -19.85 -1.82 -21.68
N SER A 372 -19.45 -0.61 -22.04
CA SER A 372 -18.84 -0.31 -23.34
C SER A 372 -17.34 -0.07 -23.21
N ILE A 373 -16.57 -0.59 -24.16
CA ILE A 373 -15.14 -0.32 -24.28
C ILE A 373 -14.93 1.13 -24.71
N ARG A 374 -14.01 1.82 -24.03
CA ARG A 374 -13.56 3.18 -24.30
C ARG A 374 -12.14 3.16 -24.85
N GLU A 375 -11.78 4.21 -25.58
CA GLU A 375 -10.41 4.43 -26.03
C GLU A 375 -9.48 4.58 -24.81
N GLY A 376 -8.33 3.90 -24.88
CA GLY A 376 -7.29 4.01 -23.87
C GLY A 376 -6.61 5.37 -23.89
N GLN A 377 -6.33 5.90 -22.70
CA GLN A 377 -5.63 7.18 -22.53
C GLN A 377 -4.36 6.97 -21.71
N LYS A 378 -3.27 7.59 -22.16
CA LYS A 378 -2.05 7.70 -21.36
C LYS A 378 -2.35 8.44 -20.06
N MET A 379 -1.65 8.11 -18.98
CA MET A 379 -1.80 8.83 -17.70
C MET A 379 -1.56 10.34 -17.86
N SER A 380 -0.57 10.73 -18.66
CA SER A 380 -0.29 12.14 -18.98
C SER A 380 -1.47 12.88 -19.63
N GLN A 381 -2.31 12.20 -20.39
CA GLN A 381 -3.54 12.77 -20.96
C GLN A 381 -4.65 12.87 -19.91
N GLN A 382 -4.74 11.88 -19.02
CA GLN A 382 -5.70 11.88 -17.91
C GLN A 382 -5.43 13.05 -16.95
N PHE A 383 -4.16 13.47 -16.79
CA PHE A 383 -3.76 14.63 -15.98
C PHE A 383 -4.31 15.99 -16.44
N ASN A 384 -5.03 16.05 -17.55
CA ASN A 384 -5.79 17.25 -17.95
C ASN A 384 -7.08 17.44 -17.13
N ASN A 385 -7.46 16.46 -16.31
CA ASN A 385 -8.65 16.50 -15.46
C ASN A 385 -8.25 16.69 -13.99
N LYS A 386 -9.09 17.35 -13.21
CA LYS A 386 -8.82 17.63 -11.80
C LYS A 386 -8.88 16.39 -10.91
N TYR A 387 -9.77 15.44 -11.18
CA TYR A 387 -10.05 14.34 -10.26
C TYR A 387 -9.72 12.99 -10.88
N ILE A 388 -8.87 12.19 -10.23
CA ILE A 388 -8.39 10.91 -10.75
C ILE A 388 -8.61 9.81 -9.70
N PRO A 389 -9.67 8.99 -9.86
CA PRO A 389 -9.92 7.85 -9.01
C PRO A 389 -8.81 6.78 -9.14
N ASP A 390 -8.30 6.32 -8.01
CA ASP A 390 -7.39 5.19 -7.91
C ASP A 390 -8.14 4.00 -7.32
N ILE A 391 -8.30 2.95 -8.12
CA ILE A 391 -9.06 1.75 -7.80
C ILE A 391 -8.15 0.53 -7.95
N ASP A 392 -8.14 -0.33 -6.94
CA ASP A 392 -7.37 -1.57 -6.95
C ASP A 392 -7.63 -2.41 -8.21
N GLY A 393 -6.59 -3.10 -8.66
CA GLY A 393 -6.64 -4.15 -9.67
C GLY A 393 -6.58 -5.51 -8.99
N ASN A 394 -5.80 -6.44 -9.54
CA ASN A 394 -5.56 -7.74 -8.90
C ASN A 394 -4.97 -7.57 -7.49
N SER A 395 -4.13 -6.55 -7.32
CA SER A 395 -3.75 -5.99 -6.03
C SER A 395 -3.90 -4.46 -6.04
N PHE A 396 -3.05 -3.72 -5.32
CA PHE A 396 -3.00 -2.26 -5.38
C PHE A 396 -2.87 -1.73 -6.81
N SER A 397 -3.26 -0.47 -7.01
CA SER A 397 -3.08 0.21 -8.30
C SER A 397 -1.65 0.73 -8.46
N GLY A 398 -0.88 0.11 -9.36
CA GLY A 398 0.46 0.58 -9.74
C GLY A 398 0.53 2.00 -10.32
N ARG A 399 -0.60 2.65 -10.57
CA ARG A 399 -0.68 4.04 -11.04
C ARG A 399 -0.65 5.07 -9.91
N TYR A 400 -0.88 4.65 -8.67
CA TYR A 400 -1.13 5.55 -7.55
C TYR A 400 0.02 6.54 -7.32
N ARG A 401 1.27 6.05 -7.32
CA ARG A 401 2.44 6.92 -7.21
C ARG A 401 2.50 7.95 -8.35
N GLY A 402 2.19 7.54 -9.58
CA GLY A 402 2.13 8.47 -10.72
C GLY A 402 1.03 9.52 -10.57
N PHE A 403 -0.11 9.16 -9.98
CA PHE A 403 -1.18 10.11 -9.67
C PHE A 403 -0.79 11.12 -8.62
N LEU A 404 -0.15 10.68 -7.52
CA LEU A 404 0.39 11.57 -6.49
C LEU A 404 1.42 12.54 -7.05
N LEU A 405 2.26 12.12 -8.00
CA LEU A 405 3.25 12.99 -8.63
C LEU A 405 2.64 13.95 -9.67
N SER A 406 1.37 13.79 -10.03
CA SER A 406 0.66 14.70 -10.94
C SER A 406 0.10 15.90 -10.18
N SER A 407 -0.27 16.95 -10.89
CA SER A 407 -0.99 18.11 -10.34
C SER A 407 -2.50 17.89 -10.23
N SER A 408 -2.98 16.66 -10.43
CA SER A 408 -4.41 16.28 -10.32
C SER A 408 -4.66 15.65 -8.95
N LEU A 409 -5.89 15.71 -8.45
CA LEU A 409 -6.27 15.17 -7.15
C LEU A 409 -6.55 13.66 -7.21
N PRO A 410 -5.73 12.81 -6.57
CA PRO A 410 -6.01 11.39 -6.47
C PRO A 410 -7.14 11.14 -5.46
N ILE A 411 -8.14 10.34 -5.85
CA ILE A 411 -9.22 9.87 -4.97
C ILE A 411 -9.09 8.35 -4.84
N LYS A 412 -8.58 7.85 -3.72
CA LYS A 412 -8.13 6.46 -3.57
C LYS A 412 -9.14 5.61 -2.81
N ALA A 413 -9.52 4.48 -3.41
CA ALA A 413 -10.12 3.35 -2.74
C ALA A 413 -9.14 2.17 -2.80
N THR A 414 -8.73 1.68 -1.64
CA THR A 414 -7.88 0.49 -1.58
C THR A 414 -8.18 -0.36 -0.37
N ILE A 415 -7.94 -1.67 -0.50
CA ILE A 415 -7.82 -2.61 0.63
C ILE A 415 -6.38 -3.04 0.87
N PHE A 416 -5.44 -2.63 0.02
CA PHE A 416 -4.05 -3.02 0.10
C PHE A 416 -3.22 -1.99 0.88
N ARG A 417 -2.19 -2.49 1.55
CA ARG A 417 -1.12 -1.73 2.18
C ARG A 417 0.11 -1.73 1.29
N GLU A 418 0.77 -0.59 1.23
CA GLU A 418 2.02 -0.39 0.50
C GLU A 418 3.11 0.18 1.43
N TRP A 419 4.38 0.04 1.05
CA TRP A 419 5.55 0.45 1.85
C TRP A 419 5.52 1.93 2.31
N HIS A 420 4.83 2.79 1.56
CA HIS A 420 4.81 4.24 1.76
C HIS A 420 3.60 4.76 2.54
N ASP A 421 2.67 3.89 2.98
CA ASP A 421 1.42 4.34 3.59
C ASP A 421 1.63 5.20 4.84
N SER A 422 2.70 4.95 5.61
CA SER A 422 3.10 5.75 6.78
C SER A 422 3.52 7.19 6.44
N ARG A 423 3.81 7.47 5.17
CA ARG A 423 4.27 8.76 4.67
C ARG A 423 3.12 9.62 4.15
N LEU A 424 1.93 9.06 3.92
CA LEU A 424 0.82 9.74 3.27
C LEU A 424 -0.35 9.92 4.25
N ILE A 425 -0.92 11.13 4.31
CA ILE A 425 -2.03 11.45 5.21
C ILE A 425 -3.28 11.71 4.35
N PRO A 426 -4.36 10.92 4.55
CA PRO A 426 -5.62 11.15 3.85
C PRO A 426 -6.17 12.55 4.17
N TRP A 427 -6.82 13.18 3.20
CA TRP A 427 -7.28 14.59 3.22
C TRP A 427 -6.20 15.67 3.26
N LYS A 428 -4.92 15.28 3.37
CA LYS A 428 -3.77 16.19 3.22
C LYS A 428 -3.03 15.98 1.90
N HIS A 429 -2.79 14.72 1.50
CA HIS A 429 -2.05 14.40 0.27
C HIS A 429 -2.92 13.74 -0.82
N PHE A 430 -4.08 13.18 -0.45
CA PHE A 430 -5.03 12.54 -1.35
C PHE A 430 -6.39 12.46 -0.66
N VAL A 431 -7.45 12.16 -1.40
CA VAL A 431 -8.79 11.94 -0.82
C VAL A 431 -9.06 10.44 -0.69
N PRO A 432 -9.31 9.90 0.51
CA PRO A 432 -9.75 8.52 0.67
C PRO A 432 -11.24 8.39 0.29
N MET A 433 -11.63 7.24 -0.26
CA MET A 433 -13.03 6.87 -0.44
C MET A 433 -13.30 5.41 -0.04
N ASP A 434 -14.53 5.13 0.41
CA ASP A 434 -14.99 3.81 0.83
C ASP A 434 -14.95 2.81 -0.35
N ASN A 435 -14.60 1.54 -0.11
CA ASN A 435 -14.55 0.50 -1.15
C ASN A 435 -15.94 0.06 -1.67
N ARG A 436 -17.02 0.58 -1.09
CA ARG A 436 -18.40 0.55 -1.63
C ARG A 436 -18.75 1.80 -2.42
N TYR A 437 -17.90 2.84 -2.36
CA TYR A 437 -17.95 4.10 -3.10
C TYR A 437 -19.17 4.99 -2.83
N MET A 438 -19.96 4.67 -1.81
CA MET A 438 -21.20 5.38 -1.51
C MET A 438 -20.96 6.87 -1.18
N ASP A 439 -19.79 7.16 -0.63
CA ASP A 439 -19.29 8.50 -0.32
C ASP A 439 -18.78 9.27 -1.53
N PHE A 440 -18.53 8.60 -2.67
CA PHE A 440 -17.94 9.23 -3.86
C PHE A 440 -18.81 10.38 -4.39
N TYR A 441 -20.14 10.22 -4.44
CA TYR A 441 -21.03 11.33 -4.84
C TYR A 441 -20.97 12.50 -3.86
N GLY A 442 -20.81 12.24 -2.56
CA GLY A 442 -20.67 13.29 -1.54
C GLY A 442 -19.33 14.02 -1.67
N ILE A 443 -18.25 13.28 -1.94
CA ILE A 443 -16.93 13.83 -2.26
C ILE A 443 -17.02 14.74 -3.48
N MET A 444 -17.64 14.27 -4.57
CA MET A 444 -17.77 15.05 -5.78
C MET A 444 -18.66 16.29 -5.60
N GLN A 445 -19.76 16.19 -4.84
CA GLN A 445 -20.61 17.34 -4.52
C GLN A 445 -19.86 18.39 -3.70
N TYR A 446 -19.04 17.97 -2.74
CA TYR A 446 -18.23 18.89 -1.95
C TYR A 446 -17.27 19.69 -2.84
N PHE A 447 -16.54 19.01 -3.75
CA PHE A 447 -15.54 19.67 -4.58
C PHE A 447 -16.11 20.41 -5.79
N LEU A 448 -17.14 19.88 -6.44
CA LEU A 448 -17.74 20.48 -7.65
C LEU A 448 -18.91 21.43 -7.33
N GLY A 449 -19.50 21.32 -6.15
CA GLY A 449 -20.77 21.95 -5.85
C GLY A 449 -21.94 21.29 -6.60
N TYR A 450 -23.10 21.93 -6.52
CA TYR A 450 -24.29 21.55 -7.27
C TYR A 450 -25.14 22.78 -7.54
N GLU A 451 -25.60 22.97 -8.77
CA GLU A 451 -26.52 24.03 -9.16
C GLU A 451 -27.79 23.39 -9.72
N GLY A 452 -28.81 23.27 -8.86
CA GLY A 452 -30.12 22.72 -9.19
C GLY A 452 -31.13 23.82 -9.50
N GLU A 453 -32.38 23.42 -9.71
CA GLU A 453 -33.48 24.36 -9.92
C GLU A 453 -33.90 25.05 -8.62
N ASN A 454 -33.81 24.35 -7.49
CA ASN A 454 -34.35 24.81 -6.21
C ASN A 454 -33.29 25.39 -5.28
N PHE A 455 -32.03 24.96 -5.40
CA PHE A 455 -30.94 25.46 -4.56
C PHE A 455 -29.58 25.28 -5.23
N ARG A 456 -28.61 25.99 -4.67
CA ARG A 456 -27.21 25.96 -5.06
C ARG A 456 -26.35 25.58 -3.86
N LEU A 457 -25.42 24.67 -4.08
CA LEU A 457 -24.36 24.31 -3.16
C LEU A 457 -23.04 24.80 -3.73
N GLU A 458 -22.33 25.64 -2.97
CA GLU A 458 -21.03 26.14 -3.37
C GLU A 458 -20.00 25.01 -3.45
N ASN A 459 -19.04 25.19 -4.35
CA ASN A 459 -17.94 24.25 -4.54
C ASN A 459 -16.75 24.55 -3.61
N HIS A 460 -15.86 23.58 -3.45
CA HIS A 460 -14.63 23.71 -2.66
C HIS A 460 -13.39 23.46 -3.53
N ASP A 461 -13.36 24.07 -4.72
CA ASP A 461 -12.28 23.85 -5.72
C ASP A 461 -10.89 24.18 -5.17
N ARG A 462 -10.80 25.23 -4.32
CA ARG A 462 -9.55 25.63 -3.66
C ARG A 462 -9.01 24.54 -2.72
N GLU A 463 -9.90 23.82 -2.04
CA GLU A 463 -9.49 22.73 -1.16
C GLU A 463 -9.02 21.52 -1.97
N ALA A 464 -9.68 21.23 -3.11
CA ALA A 464 -9.20 20.21 -4.05
C ALA A 464 -7.82 20.53 -4.61
N GLU A 465 -7.59 21.78 -5.04
CA GLU A 465 -6.29 22.27 -5.52
C GLU A 465 -5.22 22.09 -4.45
N LYS A 466 -5.52 22.53 -3.22
CA LYS A 466 -4.60 22.45 -2.10
C LYS A 466 -4.19 21.01 -1.80
N ILE A 467 -5.12 20.05 -1.74
CA ILE A 467 -4.80 18.64 -1.48
C ILE A 467 -3.96 18.06 -2.61
N ALA A 468 -4.29 18.37 -3.87
CA ALA A 468 -3.55 17.87 -5.03
C ALA A 468 -2.10 18.38 -5.04
N LEU A 469 -1.89 19.68 -4.82
CA LEU A 469 -0.56 20.28 -4.86
C LEU A 469 0.26 19.93 -3.61
N ASP A 470 -0.34 19.91 -2.42
CA ASP A 470 0.31 19.43 -1.19
C ASP A 470 0.75 17.96 -1.36
N GLY A 471 -0.12 17.12 -1.94
CA GLY A 471 0.18 15.73 -2.25
C GLY A 471 1.32 15.57 -3.25
N GLN A 472 1.33 16.39 -4.31
CA GLN A 472 2.38 16.41 -5.32
C GLN A 472 3.72 16.85 -4.74
N GLU A 473 3.76 17.97 -4.04
CA GLU A 473 4.98 18.49 -3.41
C GLU A 473 5.56 17.43 -2.47
N TRP A 474 4.70 16.85 -1.62
CA TRP A 474 5.13 15.87 -0.64
C TRP A 474 5.61 14.56 -1.28
N ALA A 475 4.88 14.03 -2.27
CA ALA A 475 5.29 12.82 -3.00
C ALA A 475 6.64 13.00 -3.70
N ASN A 476 6.93 14.20 -4.22
CA ASN A 476 8.23 14.53 -4.79
C ASN A 476 9.36 14.57 -3.76
N LYS A 477 9.04 14.70 -2.46
CA LYS A 477 10.01 14.73 -1.36
C LYS A 477 10.24 13.37 -0.71
N VAL A 478 9.19 12.53 -0.58
CA VAL A 478 9.26 11.30 0.24
C VAL A 478 8.99 9.99 -0.48
N LEU A 479 8.66 10.03 -1.78
CA LEU A 479 8.41 8.84 -2.60
C LEU A 479 9.39 8.71 -3.77
N ARG A 480 10.58 9.32 -3.69
CA ARG A 480 11.60 9.26 -4.73
C ARG A 480 12.24 7.86 -4.78
N ARG A 481 13.11 7.62 -5.76
CA ARG A 481 13.85 6.34 -5.84
C ARG A 481 14.83 6.21 -4.68
N GLU A 482 15.39 7.33 -4.28
CA GLU A 482 16.26 7.49 -3.12
C GLU A 482 15.50 7.11 -1.84
N ASP A 483 14.24 7.54 -1.69
CA ASP A 483 13.40 7.15 -0.55
C ASP A 483 13.07 5.65 -0.54
N MET A 484 12.88 5.03 -1.72
CA MET A 484 12.74 3.57 -1.84
C MET A 484 14.02 2.85 -1.40
N GLN A 485 15.19 3.35 -1.83
CA GLN A 485 16.48 2.80 -1.42
C GLN A 485 16.69 2.92 0.09
N ILE A 486 16.39 4.08 0.68
CA ILE A 486 16.49 4.33 2.13
C ILE A 486 15.58 3.39 2.91
N TYR A 487 14.34 3.19 2.45
CA TYR A 487 13.41 2.25 3.06
C TYR A 487 13.92 0.81 2.96
N VAL A 488 14.36 0.36 1.78
CA VAL A 488 14.84 -1.01 1.57
C VAL A 488 16.14 -1.28 2.32
N LEU A 489 17.06 -0.32 2.37
CA LEU A 489 18.29 -0.43 3.14
C LEU A 489 17.97 -0.66 4.62
N ARG A 490 17.10 0.18 5.23
CA ARG A 490 16.67 -0.05 6.62
C ARG A 490 15.99 -1.40 6.81
N LEU A 491 15.08 -1.76 5.90
CA LEU A 491 14.34 -3.02 5.96
C LEU A 491 15.29 -4.21 5.95
N LEU A 492 16.28 -4.22 5.07
CA LEU A 492 17.18 -5.35 4.89
C LEU A 492 18.21 -5.45 6.02
N LEU A 493 18.66 -4.33 6.60
CA LEU A 493 19.46 -4.35 7.84
C LEU A 493 18.67 -4.98 9.01
N GLU A 494 17.40 -4.60 9.18
CA GLU A 494 16.54 -5.20 10.21
C GLU A 494 16.21 -6.67 9.93
N TYR A 495 16.00 -7.03 8.65
CA TYR A 495 15.75 -8.41 8.24
C TYR A 495 16.97 -9.31 8.49
N ALA A 496 18.16 -8.84 8.13
CA ALA A 496 19.41 -9.52 8.44
C ALA A 496 19.59 -9.72 9.95
N ARG A 497 19.23 -8.70 10.74
CA ARG A 497 19.25 -8.80 12.20
C ARG A 497 18.30 -9.88 12.70
N VAL A 498 17.02 -9.84 12.36
CA VAL A 498 16.03 -10.80 12.92
C VAL A 498 16.31 -12.24 12.50
N SER A 499 16.96 -12.43 11.35
CA SER A 499 17.39 -13.73 10.82
C SER A 499 18.77 -14.19 11.30
N ASN A 500 19.44 -13.43 12.20
CA ASN A 500 20.72 -13.79 12.79
C ASN A 500 20.60 -14.51 14.14
N ASP A 501 21.49 -15.45 14.43
CA ASP A 501 21.49 -16.18 15.72
C ASP A 501 21.87 -15.26 16.91
N ASN A 502 22.67 -14.23 16.67
CA ASN A 502 23.08 -13.21 17.66
C ASN A 502 22.17 -11.96 17.65
N ARG A 503 20.96 -12.03 17.08
CA ARG A 503 20.04 -10.90 16.89
C ARG A 503 19.75 -10.02 18.11
N ALA A 504 19.87 -10.59 19.31
CA ALA A 504 19.67 -9.89 20.57
C ALA A 504 20.82 -8.90 20.90
N ASN A 505 22.04 -9.21 20.46
CA ASN A 505 23.23 -8.39 20.72
C ASN A 505 23.67 -7.59 19.50
N LEU A 506 23.12 -7.87 18.32
CA LEU A 506 23.35 -7.04 17.15
C LEU A 506 22.76 -5.65 17.34
N GLY A 507 23.60 -4.63 17.19
CA GLY A 507 23.18 -3.24 17.22
C GLY A 507 24.31 -2.25 16.93
N TRP A 508 23.93 -0.98 16.78
CA TRP A 508 24.80 0.16 16.64
C TRP A 508 24.71 1.04 17.90
N VAL A 509 25.86 1.38 18.47
CA VAL A 509 25.99 2.10 19.75
C VAL A 509 27.08 3.17 19.76
N LYS A 510 27.58 3.57 18.59
CA LYS A 510 28.67 4.57 18.50
C LYS A 510 28.28 5.93 19.09
N ASP A 511 26.99 6.27 19.13
CA ASP A 511 26.45 7.47 19.79
C ASP A 511 26.46 7.40 21.32
N LEU A 512 26.70 6.22 21.90
CA LEU A 512 26.72 5.99 23.36
C LEU A 512 28.12 5.74 23.92
N LEU A 513 29.15 5.70 23.07
CA LEU A 513 30.56 5.47 23.41
C LEU A 513 31.33 6.80 23.36
#